data_AF-A0A2H6ACX7-F1
#
_entry.id   AF-A0A2H6ACX7-F1
#
_cell.length_a   1.000
_cell.length_b   1.000
_cell.length_c   1.000
_cell.angle_alpha   90.00
_cell.angle_beta   90.00
_cell.angle_gamma   90.00
#
_symmetry.space_group_name_H-M   'P 1'
#
loop_
_entity.id
_entity.type
_entity.pdbx_description
1 polymer ?
#
loop_
_entity_poly.entity_id
_entity_poly.type
_entity_poly.pdbx_seq_one_letter_code
_entity_poly.pdbx_strand_id
1 'polypeptide(L)'
;MFWVIGLLVAGLVLGVAWLAYMVSPEGRWRRGVRQAERRLRQLRAAEEFRLEQVRNSRATVLARLVTEAAERFLAGRDVDELDNFPGIGPKTVAGLRQAGLVNLWQVWRASSRLPRELGSRAGLVEAAVAKVHCEILRQLREQPELLPEDLRRQYLACQRQSEREFDHIKQRLKILAQLRRQLKQWAEQHAACAHIWAFLRRLVLRRPSALPPDLLTHPFLDIDKELLERERKLIGPLATLQTRLDWRSSPVSTSDQASPGSTTCGKTEPVREYDSVSRPVRQIGSRVAAVDYTELEICVLYLLARADGRLSQRERAWIADYCQQYLVRDQVTQNRVRALCIHWEKAVLDEEAIFQQLKQCSDESRWSTVWSRWRELAELGGNKQSRKWQILSRLSQVLHLPLPEGSDPGKDSIGHDQAGNGSHSPAGGMPAVAASEMALAEARRALGLSSVGVPAAEEIRKQYQKLCELYDPSKEQVKGQEFVELAERKRQEIRRAALALLRELQTPDPERYLDSALAACSDFTRENPDLDAIMGV
;
A
#
# COMPACT_ATOMS: atom_id res chain seq x y z
N MET A 1 -46.40 18.03 -30.33
CA MET A 1 -45.23 18.58 -31.04
C MET A 1 -44.67 19.84 -30.38
N PHE A 2 -45.49 20.86 -30.08
CA PHE A 2 -45.03 22.12 -29.46
C PHE A 2 -44.28 21.98 -28.13
N TRP A 3 -44.70 21.07 -27.25
CA TRP A 3 -44.01 20.81 -25.97
C TRP A 3 -42.57 20.28 -26.14
N VAL A 4 -42.32 19.46 -27.16
CA VAL A 4 -40.98 18.91 -27.43
C VAL A 4 -40.05 20.02 -27.91
N ILE A 5 -40.54 20.89 -28.80
CA ILE A 5 -39.78 22.06 -29.28
C ILE A 5 -39.49 23.01 -28.10
N GLY A 6 -40.47 23.26 -27.23
CA GLY A 6 -40.29 24.07 -26.02
C GLY A 6 -39.21 23.51 -25.09
N LEU A 7 -39.19 22.20 -24.85
CA LEU A 7 -38.16 21.55 -24.02
C LEU A 7 -36.76 21.65 -24.63
N LEU A 8 -36.64 21.46 -25.95
CA LEU A 8 -35.36 21.60 -26.65
C LEU A 8 -34.81 23.04 -26.56
N VAL A 9 -35.66 24.04 -26.78
CA VAL A 9 -35.27 25.45 -26.66
C VAL A 9 -34.87 25.78 -25.22
N ALA A 10 -35.64 25.33 -24.23
CA ALA A 10 -35.29 25.52 -22.82
C ALA A 10 -33.95 24.87 -22.45
N GLY A 11 -33.70 23.65 -22.93
CA GLY A 11 -32.43 22.96 -22.75
C GLY A 11 -31.24 23.70 -23.37
N LEU A 12 -31.41 24.23 -24.59
CA LEU A 12 -30.37 25.01 -25.27
C LEU A 12 -30.06 26.32 -24.53
N VAL A 13 -31.10 27.04 -24.07
CA VAL A 13 -30.95 28.27 -23.27
C VAL A 13 -30.23 27.98 -21.94
N LEU A 14 -30.61 26.90 -21.24
CA LEU A 14 -29.93 26.46 -20.02
C LEU A 14 -28.47 26.09 -20.28
N GLY A 15 -28.18 25.40 -21.38
CA GLY A 15 -26.82 25.03 -21.78
C GLY A 15 -25.94 26.25 -22.06
N VAL A 16 -26.45 27.22 -22.83
CA VAL A 16 -25.73 28.48 -23.13
C VAL A 16 -25.52 29.31 -21.86
N ALA A 17 -26.54 29.42 -21.00
CA ALA A 17 -26.41 30.13 -19.73
C ALA A 17 -25.39 29.46 -18.80
N TRP A 18 -25.32 28.12 -18.78
CA TRP A 18 -24.32 27.37 -18.03
C TRP A 18 -22.90 27.56 -18.57
N LEU A 19 -22.71 27.53 -19.91
CA LEU A 19 -21.42 27.82 -20.54
C LEU A 19 -20.96 29.25 -20.25
N ALA A 20 -21.87 30.23 -20.36
CA ALA A 20 -21.59 31.62 -19.99
C ALA A 20 -21.21 31.76 -18.51
N TYR A 21 -21.90 31.05 -17.61
CA TYR A 21 -21.53 30.98 -16.20
C TYR A 21 -20.13 30.37 -16.01
N MET A 22 -19.78 29.30 -16.73
CA MET A 22 -18.47 28.67 -16.60
C MET A 22 -17.33 29.61 -16.99
N VAL A 23 -17.50 30.43 -18.03
CA VAL A 23 -16.50 31.43 -18.47
C VAL A 23 -16.49 32.67 -17.58
N SER A 24 -17.61 32.98 -16.93
CA SER A 24 -17.74 34.15 -16.05
C SER A 24 -16.71 34.15 -14.90
N PRO A 25 -16.37 35.33 -14.35
CA PRO A 25 -15.50 35.44 -13.17
C PRO A 25 -16.00 34.62 -11.98
N GLU A 26 -17.32 34.55 -11.76
CA GLU A 26 -17.94 33.74 -10.71
C GLU A 26 -17.67 32.24 -10.91
N GLY A 27 -17.82 31.75 -12.14
CA GLY A 27 -17.55 30.36 -12.48
C GLY A 27 -16.08 30.01 -12.40
N ARG A 28 -15.18 30.91 -12.79
CA ARG A 28 -13.72 30.76 -12.62
C ARG A 28 -13.35 30.69 -11.14
N TRP A 29 -13.88 31.59 -10.30
CA TRP A 29 -13.66 31.57 -8.86
C TRP A 29 -14.13 30.25 -8.23
N ARG A 30 -15.35 29.79 -8.55
CA ARG A 30 -15.90 28.52 -8.01
C ARG A 30 -15.07 27.31 -8.44
N ARG A 31 -14.55 27.30 -9.68
CA ARG A 31 -13.61 26.27 -10.14
C ARG A 31 -12.29 26.33 -9.35
N GLY A 32 -11.77 27.53 -9.10
CA GLY A 32 -10.61 27.76 -8.23
C GLY A 32 -10.79 27.16 -6.84
N VAL A 33 -11.93 27.44 -6.16
CA VAL A 33 -12.25 26.87 -4.83
C VAL A 33 -12.23 25.35 -4.87
N ARG A 34 -12.88 24.74 -5.87
CA ARG A 34 -12.94 23.27 -6.01
C ARG A 34 -11.56 22.67 -6.29
N GLN A 35 -10.76 23.31 -7.14
CA GLN A 35 -9.40 22.87 -7.45
C GLN A 35 -8.51 22.96 -6.21
N ALA A 36 -8.59 24.07 -5.47
CA ALA A 36 -7.89 24.27 -4.21
C ALA A 36 -8.29 23.21 -3.17
N GLU A 37 -9.59 22.91 -3.03
CA GLU A 37 -10.04 21.88 -2.11
C GLU A 37 -9.54 20.49 -2.50
N ARG A 38 -9.57 20.14 -3.80
CA ARG A 38 -9.01 18.88 -4.30
C ARG A 38 -7.52 18.78 -4.01
N ARG A 39 -6.77 19.88 -4.23
CA ARG A 39 -5.33 19.95 -3.95
C ARG A 39 -5.04 19.75 -2.46
N LEU A 40 -5.79 20.42 -1.56
CA LEU A 40 -5.66 20.21 -0.10
C LEU A 40 -5.97 18.77 0.32
N ARG A 41 -6.99 18.13 -0.28
CA ARG A 41 -7.29 16.71 0.00
C ARG A 41 -6.15 15.79 -0.46
N GLN A 42 -5.59 16.04 -1.65
CA GLN A 42 -4.45 15.27 -2.17
C GLN A 42 -3.21 15.43 -1.28
N LEU A 43 -2.85 16.66 -0.91
CA LEU A 43 -1.71 16.94 -0.03
C LEU A 43 -1.89 16.28 1.34
N ARG A 44 -3.11 16.37 1.91
CA ARG A 44 -3.41 15.72 3.19
C ARG A 44 -3.28 14.20 3.10
N ALA A 45 -3.84 13.57 2.06
CA ALA A 45 -3.75 12.13 1.87
C ALA A 45 -2.29 11.67 1.67
N ALA A 46 -1.47 12.47 0.96
CA ALA A 46 -0.05 12.20 0.79
C ALA A 46 0.71 12.26 2.13
N GLU A 47 0.44 13.25 2.98
CA GLU A 47 1.05 13.35 4.32
C GLU A 47 0.56 12.26 5.28
N GLU A 48 -0.71 11.88 5.24
CA GLU A 48 -1.24 10.74 6.01
C GLU A 48 -0.58 9.42 5.57
N PHE A 49 -0.38 9.22 4.27
CA PHE A 49 0.36 8.08 3.74
C PHE A 49 1.83 8.08 4.20
N ARG A 50 2.49 9.24 4.14
CA ARG A 50 3.87 9.41 4.61
C ARG A 50 3.99 9.11 6.10
N LEU A 51 3.03 9.54 6.91
CA LEU A 51 2.97 9.24 8.34
C LEU A 51 2.98 7.72 8.59
N GLU A 52 2.17 6.99 7.83
CA GLU A 52 2.06 5.54 7.92
C GLU A 52 3.35 4.85 7.44
N GLN A 53 3.99 5.38 6.39
CA GLN A 53 5.29 4.90 5.92
C GLN A 53 6.39 5.07 6.98
N VAL A 54 6.43 6.21 7.68
CA VAL A 54 7.38 6.44 8.79
C VAL A 54 7.12 5.48 9.97
N ARG A 55 5.85 5.17 10.28
CA ARG A 55 5.50 4.15 11.29
C ARG A 55 6.01 2.77 10.92
N ASN A 56 5.74 2.35 9.70
CA ASN A 56 6.10 1.02 9.23
C ASN A 56 7.61 0.84 9.08
N SER A 57 8.31 1.86 8.59
CA SER A 57 9.78 1.84 8.52
C SER A 57 10.42 1.83 9.90
N ARG A 58 9.96 2.66 10.84
CA ARG A 58 10.39 2.63 12.24
C ARG A 58 10.18 1.24 12.84
N ALA A 59 8.97 0.69 12.75
CA ALA A 59 8.65 -0.62 13.32
C ALA A 59 9.56 -1.73 12.76
N THR A 60 9.85 -1.69 11.46
CA THR A 60 10.71 -2.66 10.79
C THR A 60 12.18 -2.53 11.23
N VAL A 61 12.72 -1.32 11.31
CA VAL A 61 14.10 -1.09 11.76
C VAL A 61 14.26 -1.48 13.23
N LEU A 62 13.33 -1.08 14.10
CA LEU A 62 13.38 -1.44 15.51
C LEU A 62 13.23 -2.95 15.71
N ALA A 63 12.32 -3.61 14.98
CA ALA A 63 12.19 -5.06 15.03
C ALA A 63 13.49 -5.77 14.63
N ARG A 64 14.14 -5.31 13.55
CA ARG A 64 15.43 -5.84 13.11
C ARG A 64 16.51 -5.71 14.19
N LEU A 65 16.65 -4.53 14.79
CA LEU A 65 17.65 -4.29 15.84
C LEU A 65 17.40 -5.17 17.08
N VAL A 66 16.14 -5.34 17.46
CA VAL A 66 15.76 -6.21 18.58
C VAL A 66 16.02 -7.68 18.26
N THR A 67 15.73 -8.14 17.04
CA THR A 67 16.05 -9.51 16.60
C THR A 67 17.57 -9.74 16.59
N GLU A 68 18.34 -8.81 16.06
CA GLU A 68 19.81 -8.91 16.06
C GLU A 68 20.37 -8.97 17.49
N ALA A 69 19.84 -8.15 18.40
CA ALA A 69 20.21 -8.23 19.81
C ALA A 69 19.83 -9.57 20.43
N ALA A 70 18.61 -10.08 20.18
CA ALA A 70 18.17 -11.37 20.70
C ALA A 70 19.05 -12.53 20.21
N GLU A 71 19.48 -12.49 18.95
CA GLU A 71 20.44 -13.45 18.40
C GLU A 71 21.79 -13.39 19.12
N ARG A 72 22.33 -12.18 19.39
CA ARG A 72 23.56 -12.02 20.18
C ARG A 72 23.40 -12.53 21.62
N PHE A 73 22.24 -12.31 22.24
CA PHE A 73 21.92 -12.85 23.57
C PHE A 73 21.86 -14.38 23.58
N LEU A 74 21.21 -14.99 22.58
CA LEU A 74 21.17 -16.45 22.43
C LEU A 74 22.55 -17.04 22.14
N ALA A 75 23.41 -16.34 21.41
CA ALA A 75 24.76 -16.79 21.12
C ALA A 75 25.66 -16.80 22.37
N GLY A 76 25.38 -15.93 23.35
CA GLY A 76 26.06 -15.88 24.64
C GLY A 76 25.55 -16.89 25.69
N ARG A 77 24.45 -17.61 25.43
CA ARG A 77 23.88 -18.60 26.34
C ARG A 77 24.26 -20.02 25.94
N ASP A 78 24.82 -20.77 26.89
CA ASP A 78 25.24 -22.16 26.69
C ASP A 78 24.02 -23.07 26.48
N VAL A 79 24.20 -24.14 25.72
CA VAL A 79 23.22 -25.22 25.54
C VAL A 79 22.83 -25.89 26.85
N ASP A 80 23.68 -25.85 27.87
CA ASP A 80 23.37 -26.35 29.23
C ASP A 80 22.14 -25.70 29.86
N GLU A 81 21.79 -24.46 29.50
CA GLU A 81 20.58 -23.81 30.04
C GLU A 81 19.29 -24.58 29.71
N LEU A 82 19.31 -25.43 28.68
CA LEU A 82 18.17 -26.25 28.30
C LEU A 82 17.84 -27.35 29.33
N ASP A 83 18.79 -27.73 30.20
CA ASP A 83 18.54 -28.72 31.26
C ASP A 83 17.53 -28.21 32.32
N ASN A 84 17.31 -26.90 32.38
CA ASN A 84 16.31 -26.29 33.25
C ASN A 84 14.87 -26.46 32.73
N PHE A 85 14.67 -26.95 31.50
CA PHE A 85 13.35 -27.11 30.90
C PHE A 85 12.82 -28.54 31.10
N PRO A 86 11.54 -28.70 31.48
CA PRO A 86 10.97 -30.01 31.79
C PRO A 86 11.02 -30.94 30.57
N GLY A 87 11.57 -32.14 30.78
CA GLY A 87 11.69 -33.17 29.74
C GLY A 87 12.96 -33.09 28.89
N ILE A 88 13.77 -32.03 29.05
CA ILE A 88 15.13 -31.97 28.52
C ILE A 88 16.07 -32.34 29.66
N GLY A 89 16.85 -33.41 29.47
CA GLY A 89 17.82 -33.87 30.47
C GLY A 89 19.25 -33.81 29.95
N PRO A 90 20.25 -34.12 30.80
CA PRO A 90 21.67 -33.94 30.49
C PRO A 90 22.13 -34.79 29.29
N LYS A 91 21.49 -35.95 29.05
CA LYS A 91 21.75 -36.78 27.86
C LYS A 91 21.36 -36.06 26.56
N THR A 92 20.28 -35.28 26.57
CA THR A 92 19.82 -34.52 25.40
C THR A 92 20.76 -33.34 25.12
N VAL A 93 21.18 -32.65 26.17
CA VAL A 93 22.17 -31.57 26.13
C VAL A 93 23.52 -32.10 25.60
N ALA A 94 23.98 -33.25 26.07
CA ALA A 94 25.19 -33.91 25.57
C ALA A 94 25.08 -34.28 24.08
N GLY A 95 23.92 -34.75 23.62
CA GLY A 95 23.67 -35.04 22.20
C GLY A 95 23.73 -33.79 21.32
N LEU A 96 23.18 -32.66 21.78
CA LEU A 96 23.29 -31.36 21.09
C LEU A 96 24.76 -30.91 20.97
N ARG A 97 25.54 -31.08 22.04
CA ARG A 97 26.99 -30.77 22.03
C ARG A 97 27.78 -31.68 21.10
N GLN A 98 27.49 -32.98 21.08
CA GLN A 98 28.11 -33.93 20.16
C GLN A 98 27.81 -33.58 18.69
N ALA A 99 26.64 -33.00 18.43
CA ALA A 99 26.28 -32.45 17.12
C ALA A 99 26.93 -31.09 16.79
N GLY A 100 27.81 -30.57 17.66
CA GLY A 100 28.50 -29.30 17.47
C GLY A 100 27.65 -28.06 17.79
N LEU A 101 26.49 -28.23 18.41
CA LEU A 101 25.63 -27.13 18.85
C LEU A 101 26.02 -26.74 20.28
N VAL A 102 26.83 -25.69 20.42
CA VAL A 102 27.41 -25.25 21.69
C VAL A 102 26.59 -24.15 22.39
N ASN A 103 25.76 -23.41 21.66
CA ASN A 103 24.93 -22.34 22.22
C ASN A 103 23.49 -22.35 21.71
N LEU A 104 22.59 -21.64 22.41
CA LEU A 104 21.16 -21.64 22.08
C LEU A 104 20.87 -21.05 20.70
N TRP A 105 21.69 -20.11 20.21
CA TRP A 105 21.51 -19.55 18.86
C TRP A 105 21.73 -20.59 17.77
N GLN A 106 22.76 -21.43 17.90
CA GLN A 106 23.00 -22.52 16.97
C GLN A 106 21.87 -23.54 16.98
N VAL A 107 21.35 -23.89 18.17
CA VAL A 107 20.18 -24.78 18.30
C VAL A 107 18.94 -24.14 17.65
N TRP A 108 18.69 -22.86 17.87
CA TRP A 108 17.57 -22.14 17.26
C TRP A 108 17.67 -22.13 15.72
N ARG A 109 18.84 -21.82 15.18
CA ARG A 109 19.11 -21.81 13.73
C ARG A 109 18.99 -23.23 13.12
N ALA A 110 19.37 -24.25 13.88
CA ALA A 110 19.26 -25.65 13.51
C ALA A 110 17.91 -26.28 13.88
N SER A 111 16.92 -25.54 14.40
CA SER A 111 15.63 -26.07 14.86
C SER A 111 14.94 -26.95 13.81
N SER A 112 14.93 -26.52 12.54
CA SER A 112 14.36 -27.31 11.43
C SER A 112 15.16 -28.58 11.06
N ARG A 113 16.36 -28.76 11.61
CA ARG A 113 17.33 -29.80 11.26
C ARG A 113 18.06 -30.33 12.49
N LEU A 114 17.36 -30.50 13.61
CA LEU A 114 17.96 -31.08 14.80
C LEU A 114 18.42 -32.53 14.55
N PRO A 115 19.47 -33.00 15.23
CA PRO A 115 19.97 -34.37 15.12
C PRO A 115 18.86 -35.41 15.30
N ARG A 116 18.78 -36.39 14.38
CA ARG A 116 17.77 -37.47 14.45
C ARG A 116 17.84 -38.28 15.74
N GLU A 117 19.02 -38.33 16.36
CA GLU A 117 19.29 -39.00 17.64
C GLU A 117 18.46 -38.46 18.81
N LEU A 118 17.95 -37.22 18.71
CA LEU A 118 17.06 -36.64 19.71
C LEU A 118 15.66 -37.28 19.70
N GLY A 119 15.26 -37.91 18.60
CA GLY A 119 13.97 -38.59 18.45
C GLY A 119 12.80 -37.71 18.85
N SER A 120 11.94 -38.21 19.75
CA SER A 120 10.77 -37.50 20.26
C SER A 120 11.11 -36.24 21.08
N ARG A 121 12.37 -36.06 21.51
CA ARG A 121 12.79 -34.89 22.30
C ARG A 121 13.11 -33.67 21.46
N ALA A 122 13.26 -33.80 20.14
CA ALA A 122 13.53 -32.67 19.25
C ALA A 122 12.46 -31.57 19.38
N GLY A 123 11.18 -31.95 19.37
CA GLY A 123 10.08 -30.99 19.55
C GLY A 123 10.08 -30.28 20.91
N LEU A 124 10.56 -30.95 21.97
CA LEU A 124 10.71 -30.32 23.30
C LEU A 124 11.85 -29.29 23.30
N VAL A 125 12.97 -29.61 22.65
CA VAL A 125 14.10 -28.69 22.48
C VAL A 125 13.68 -27.47 21.66
N GLU A 126 12.99 -27.66 20.53
CA GLU A 126 12.46 -26.57 19.70
C GLU A 126 11.53 -25.66 20.48
N ALA A 127 10.58 -26.24 21.22
CA ALA A 127 9.63 -25.48 22.04
C ALA A 127 10.33 -24.70 23.16
N ALA A 128 11.33 -25.30 23.83
CA ALA A 128 12.10 -24.65 24.87
C ALA A 128 12.91 -23.46 24.33
N VAL A 129 13.65 -23.66 23.23
CA VAL A 129 14.45 -22.60 22.60
C VAL A 129 13.55 -21.48 22.05
N ALA A 130 12.41 -21.82 21.43
CA ALA A 130 11.43 -20.83 20.99
C ALA A 130 10.86 -20.02 22.17
N LYS A 131 10.59 -20.66 23.31
CA LYS A 131 10.15 -19.98 24.53
C LYS A 131 11.21 -18.99 25.05
N VAL A 132 12.47 -19.41 25.14
CA VAL A 132 13.59 -18.54 25.54
C VAL A 132 13.72 -17.36 24.58
N HIS A 133 13.70 -17.60 23.28
CA HIS A 133 13.79 -16.54 22.27
C HIS A 133 12.65 -15.53 22.38
N CYS A 134 11.40 -16.00 22.53
CA CYS A 134 10.24 -15.13 22.74
C CYS A 134 10.35 -14.31 24.04
N GLU A 135 10.86 -14.91 25.11
CA GLU A 135 11.08 -14.20 26.38
C GLU A 135 12.14 -13.11 26.26
N ILE A 136 13.28 -13.41 25.60
CA ILE A 136 14.33 -12.43 25.32
C ILE A 136 13.79 -11.30 24.44
N LEU A 137 13.05 -11.60 23.36
CA LEU A 137 12.44 -10.58 22.51
C LEU A 137 11.47 -9.70 23.29
N ARG A 138 10.68 -10.27 24.20
CA ARG A 138 9.77 -9.52 25.07
C ARG A 138 10.54 -8.60 26.01
N GLN A 139 11.56 -9.12 26.69
CA GLN A 139 12.41 -8.35 27.61
C GLN A 139 13.11 -7.19 26.88
N LEU A 140 13.68 -7.44 25.69
CA LEU A 140 14.34 -6.39 24.89
C LEU A 140 13.38 -5.32 24.37
N ARG A 141 12.11 -5.67 24.12
CA ARG A 141 11.07 -4.69 23.73
C ARG A 141 10.60 -3.85 24.91
N GLU A 142 10.46 -4.47 26.09
CA GLU A 142 10.05 -3.78 27.32
C GLU A 142 11.19 -2.92 27.90
N GLN A 143 12.43 -3.40 27.81
CA GLN A 143 13.62 -2.80 28.40
C GLN A 143 14.72 -2.61 27.35
N PRO A 144 14.67 -1.55 26.52
CA PRO A 144 15.69 -1.27 25.51
C PRO A 144 17.07 -0.95 26.11
N GLU A 145 17.18 -0.81 27.42
CA GLU A 145 18.46 -0.64 28.13
C GLU A 145 19.32 -1.91 28.12
N LEU A 146 18.68 -3.08 27.97
CA LEU A 146 19.35 -4.37 27.84
C LEU A 146 19.98 -4.57 26.45
N LEU A 147 19.72 -3.70 25.48
CA LEU A 147 20.36 -3.79 24.17
C LEU A 147 21.89 -3.61 24.30
N PRO A 148 22.70 -4.36 23.53
CA PRO A 148 24.13 -4.08 23.38
C PRO A 148 24.37 -2.61 23.03
N GLU A 149 25.43 -1.99 23.57
CA GLU A 149 25.60 -0.52 23.48
C GLU A 149 25.54 0.01 22.04
N ASP A 150 26.11 -0.71 21.08
CA ASP A 150 26.11 -0.34 19.66
C ASP A 150 24.69 -0.34 19.09
N LEU A 151 23.92 -1.41 19.35
CA LEU A 151 22.53 -1.54 18.91
C LEU A 151 21.61 -0.56 19.67
N ARG A 152 21.87 -0.30 20.95
CA ARG A 152 21.14 0.68 21.76
C ARG A 152 21.30 2.09 21.20
N ARG A 153 22.52 2.48 20.81
CA ARG A 153 22.77 3.78 20.16
C ARG A 153 21.99 3.90 18.84
N GLN A 154 21.99 2.84 18.02
CA GLN A 154 21.23 2.80 16.76
C GLN A 154 19.71 2.85 17.01
N TYR A 155 19.21 2.13 18.01
CA TYR A 155 17.81 2.13 18.41
C TYR A 155 17.36 3.54 18.81
N LEU A 156 18.11 4.20 19.70
CA LEU A 156 17.80 5.55 20.16
C LEU A 156 17.92 6.59 19.03
N ALA A 157 18.89 6.45 18.13
CA ALA A 157 19.03 7.32 16.97
C ALA A 157 17.83 7.17 16.02
N CYS A 158 17.43 5.95 15.69
CA CYS A 158 16.26 5.65 14.86
C CYS A 158 14.97 6.19 15.51
N GLN A 159 14.81 5.99 16.83
CA GLN A 159 13.67 6.51 17.57
C GLN A 159 13.60 8.04 17.49
N ARG A 160 14.68 8.75 17.84
CA ARG A 160 14.73 10.23 17.78
C ARG A 160 14.49 10.76 16.38
N GLN A 161 15.06 10.13 15.36
CA GLN A 161 14.83 10.52 13.98
C GLN A 161 13.36 10.37 13.60
N SER A 162 12.76 9.21 13.91
CA SER A 162 11.34 8.96 13.61
C SER A 162 10.42 9.93 14.35
N GLU A 163 10.71 10.27 15.62
CA GLU A 163 9.93 11.23 16.41
C GLU A 163 9.96 12.63 15.80
N ARG A 164 11.14 13.08 15.32
CA ARG A 164 11.27 14.35 14.59
C ARG A 164 10.44 14.35 13.30
N GLU A 165 10.53 13.27 12.52
CA GLU A 165 9.74 13.12 11.30
C GLU A 165 8.23 13.09 11.60
N PHE A 166 7.82 12.40 12.67
CA PHE A 166 6.44 12.38 13.14
C PHE A 166 5.92 13.77 13.48
N ASP A 167 6.68 14.52 14.26
CA ASP A 167 6.29 15.86 14.68
C ASP A 167 6.21 16.81 13.50
N HIS A 168 7.16 16.71 12.56
CA HIS A 168 7.12 17.47 11.32
C HIS A 168 5.86 17.15 10.49
N ILE A 169 5.56 15.88 10.24
CA ILE A 169 4.36 15.48 9.48
C ILE A 169 3.08 15.92 10.20
N LYS A 170 3.01 15.78 11.53
CA LYS A 170 1.87 16.25 12.33
C LYS A 170 1.69 17.77 12.22
N GLN A 171 2.77 18.55 12.25
CA GLN A 171 2.73 19.99 12.05
C GLN A 171 2.20 20.34 10.64
N ARG A 172 2.69 19.68 9.58
CA ARG A 172 2.16 19.88 8.22
C ARG A 172 0.68 19.57 8.13
N LEU A 173 0.21 18.46 8.72
CA LEU A 173 -1.21 18.10 8.76
C LEU A 173 -2.06 19.15 9.50
N LYS A 174 -1.54 19.75 10.58
CA LYS A 174 -2.20 20.88 11.26
C LYS A 174 -2.32 22.11 10.35
N ILE A 175 -1.26 22.47 9.63
CA ILE A 175 -1.27 23.60 8.69
C ILE A 175 -2.30 23.34 7.56
N LEU A 176 -2.31 22.15 6.97
CA LEU A 176 -3.27 21.77 5.93
C LEU A 176 -4.72 21.83 6.45
N ALA A 177 -4.96 21.41 7.69
CA ALA A 177 -6.28 21.51 8.32
C ALA A 177 -6.70 22.98 8.52
N GLN A 178 -5.79 23.86 8.93
CA GLN A 178 -6.05 25.31 9.05
C GLN A 178 -6.34 25.95 7.68
N LEU A 179 -5.54 25.67 6.66
CA LEU A 179 -5.76 26.14 5.29
C LEU A 179 -7.12 25.70 4.75
N ARG A 180 -7.53 24.45 5.03
CA ARG A 180 -8.86 23.96 4.66
C ARG A 180 -9.99 24.72 5.36
N ARG A 181 -9.84 25.05 6.65
CA ARG A 181 -10.83 25.85 7.40
C ARG A 181 -10.95 27.26 6.82
N GLN A 182 -9.81 27.90 6.52
CA GLN A 182 -9.78 29.22 5.89
C GLN A 182 -10.42 29.21 4.50
N LEU A 183 -10.12 28.21 3.67
CA LEU A 183 -10.75 28.04 2.36
C LEU A 183 -12.27 27.86 2.48
N LYS A 184 -12.74 27.09 3.47
CA LYS A 184 -14.17 26.92 3.73
C LYS A 184 -14.84 28.21 4.18
N GLN A 185 -14.27 28.92 5.14
CA GLN A 185 -14.79 30.21 5.61
C GLN A 185 -14.86 31.22 4.46
N TRP A 186 -13.83 31.29 3.63
CA TRP A 186 -13.81 32.16 2.46
C TRP A 186 -14.84 31.74 1.40
N ALA A 187 -15.02 30.43 1.20
CA ALA A 187 -16.04 29.91 0.30
C ALA A 187 -17.47 30.21 0.80
N GLU A 188 -17.72 30.10 2.11
CA GLU A 188 -19.01 30.37 2.75
C GLU A 188 -19.36 31.86 2.72
N GLN A 189 -18.40 32.74 3.05
CA GLN A 189 -18.55 34.19 2.96
C GLN A 189 -18.92 34.68 1.55
N HIS A 190 -18.55 33.93 0.51
CA HIS A 190 -18.77 34.32 -0.89
C HIS A 190 -19.73 33.38 -1.64
N ALA A 191 -20.32 32.39 -0.95
CA ALA A 191 -21.21 31.40 -1.54
C ALA A 191 -22.46 32.06 -2.16
N ALA A 192 -23.02 33.07 -1.47
CA ALA A 192 -24.19 33.81 -1.94
C ALA A 192 -23.92 34.57 -3.25
N CYS A 193 -22.71 35.12 -3.41
CA CYS A 193 -22.32 35.88 -4.60
C CYS A 193 -21.95 34.98 -5.78
N ALA A 194 -21.44 33.77 -5.51
CA ALA A 194 -20.99 32.82 -6.53
C ALA A 194 -22.07 31.83 -7.01
N HIS A 195 -23.30 31.93 -6.48
CA HIS A 195 -24.40 31.02 -6.85
C HIS A 195 -24.87 31.25 -8.29
N ILE A 196 -25.25 30.18 -9.00
CA ILE A 196 -25.75 30.25 -10.40
C ILE A 196 -26.95 31.20 -10.51
N TRP A 197 -27.82 31.22 -9.49
CA TRP A 197 -28.95 32.15 -9.43
C TRP A 197 -28.54 33.62 -9.39
N ALA A 198 -27.46 33.96 -8.68
CA ALA A 198 -26.96 35.34 -8.66
C ALA A 198 -26.44 35.75 -10.05
N PHE A 199 -25.77 34.82 -10.75
CA PHE A 199 -25.34 35.03 -12.14
C PHE A 199 -26.52 35.20 -13.11
N LEU A 200 -27.53 34.32 -13.04
CA LEU A 200 -28.72 34.42 -13.90
C LEU A 200 -29.47 35.72 -13.63
N ARG A 201 -29.66 36.09 -12.36
CA ARG A 201 -30.27 37.36 -11.97
C ARG A 201 -29.47 38.54 -12.50
N ARG A 202 -28.14 38.47 -12.49
CA ARG A 202 -27.27 39.49 -13.10
C ARG A 202 -27.48 39.60 -14.60
N LEU A 203 -27.51 38.48 -15.30
CA LEU A 203 -27.63 38.42 -16.76
C LEU A 203 -28.99 38.97 -17.22
N VAL A 204 -30.06 38.70 -16.47
CA VAL A 204 -31.41 39.21 -16.74
C VAL A 204 -31.56 40.69 -16.34
N LEU A 205 -31.07 41.10 -15.17
CA LEU A 205 -31.26 42.46 -14.64
C LEU A 205 -30.13 43.45 -15.00
N ARG A 206 -29.12 43.03 -15.77
CA ARG A 206 -27.92 43.81 -16.12
C ARG A 206 -27.23 44.50 -14.93
N ARG A 207 -27.23 43.84 -13.76
CA ARG A 207 -26.56 44.38 -12.55
C ARG A 207 -25.03 44.19 -12.63
N PRO A 208 -24.23 45.02 -11.94
CA PRO A 208 -22.79 44.76 -11.78
C PRO A 208 -22.55 43.45 -10.99
N SER A 209 -21.34 42.87 -11.09
CA SER A 209 -20.98 41.67 -10.33
C SER A 209 -21.07 41.93 -8.83
N ALA A 210 -21.71 41.02 -8.09
CA ALA A 210 -21.76 41.07 -6.64
C ALA A 210 -20.42 40.68 -5.98
N LEU A 211 -19.50 40.09 -6.74
CA LEU A 211 -18.14 39.82 -6.28
C LEU A 211 -17.34 41.12 -6.24
N PRO A 212 -16.73 41.47 -5.09
CA PRO A 212 -15.73 42.53 -5.00
C PRO A 212 -14.67 42.39 -6.12
N PRO A 213 -14.29 43.48 -6.79
CA PRO A 213 -13.29 43.46 -7.86
C PRO A 213 -11.95 42.89 -7.39
N ASP A 214 -11.60 43.11 -6.11
CA ASP A 214 -10.38 42.60 -5.49
C ASP A 214 -10.29 41.06 -5.51
N LEU A 215 -11.43 40.37 -5.36
CA LEU A 215 -11.47 38.90 -5.40
C LEU A 215 -11.28 38.35 -6.82
N LEU A 216 -11.55 39.16 -7.84
CA LEU A 216 -11.40 38.79 -9.23
C LEU A 216 -9.97 39.03 -9.74
N THR A 217 -9.24 39.96 -9.11
CA THR A 217 -7.87 40.32 -9.46
C THR A 217 -6.83 39.58 -8.62
N HIS A 218 -7.15 39.20 -7.38
CA HIS A 218 -6.22 38.41 -6.57
C HIS A 218 -6.13 36.95 -7.07
N PRO A 219 -4.92 36.46 -7.39
CA PRO A 219 -4.73 35.06 -7.73
C PRO A 219 -5.24 34.20 -6.57
N PHE A 220 -6.00 33.16 -6.91
CA PHE A 220 -6.55 32.23 -5.93
C PHE A 220 -5.44 31.75 -5.00
N LEU A 221 -5.74 31.60 -3.70
CA LEU A 221 -4.77 31.19 -2.66
C LEU A 221 -3.86 30.08 -3.20
N ASP A 222 -2.59 30.41 -3.45
CA ASP A 222 -1.60 29.44 -3.88
C ASP A 222 -1.27 28.57 -2.66
N ILE A 223 -1.95 27.43 -2.56
CA ILE A 223 -1.86 26.51 -1.42
C ILE A 223 -0.42 26.08 -1.20
N ASP A 224 0.34 25.84 -2.27
CA ASP A 224 1.70 25.35 -2.16
C ASP A 224 2.61 26.47 -1.63
N LYS A 225 2.43 27.71 -2.09
CA LYS A 225 3.16 28.88 -1.57
C LYS A 225 2.81 29.18 -0.10
N GLU A 226 1.54 29.21 0.26
CA GLU A 226 1.07 29.44 1.63
C GLU A 226 1.54 28.34 2.59
N LEU A 227 1.52 27.09 2.14
CA LEU A 227 2.05 25.97 2.90
C LEU A 227 3.55 26.17 3.18
N LEU A 228 4.34 26.51 2.17
CA LEU A 228 5.77 26.78 2.31
C LEU A 228 6.04 27.99 3.22
N GLU A 229 5.27 29.07 3.11
CA GLU A 229 5.43 30.25 3.97
C GLU A 229 5.12 29.93 5.44
N ARG A 230 4.06 29.16 5.70
CA ARG A 230 3.71 28.72 7.08
C ARG A 230 4.71 27.72 7.63
N GLU A 231 5.19 26.81 6.80
CA GLU A 231 6.26 25.88 7.16
C GLU A 231 7.53 26.64 7.52
N ARG A 232 7.94 27.64 6.72
CA ARG A 232 9.10 28.48 7.05
C ARG A 232 8.92 29.23 8.37
N LYS A 233 7.72 29.76 8.64
CA LYS A 233 7.42 30.47 9.90
C LYS A 233 7.47 29.53 11.12
N LEU A 234 7.02 28.29 10.98
CA LEU A 234 6.95 27.32 12.08
C LEU A 234 8.26 26.55 12.29
N ILE A 235 8.97 26.22 11.21
CA ILE A 235 10.14 25.33 11.23
C ILE A 235 11.44 26.13 11.18
N GLY A 236 11.44 27.33 10.59
CA GLY A 236 12.61 28.20 10.48
C GLY A 236 13.41 28.33 11.78
N PRO A 237 12.78 28.58 12.94
CA PRO A 237 13.49 28.67 14.22
C PRO A 237 14.18 27.36 14.63
N LEU A 238 13.51 26.23 14.40
CA LEU A 238 13.99 24.89 14.78
C LEU A 238 15.17 24.45 13.93
N ALA A 239 15.16 24.74 12.62
CA ALA A 239 16.25 24.38 11.71
C ALA A 239 17.57 25.12 12.05
N THR A 240 17.49 26.39 12.46
CA THR A 240 18.65 27.16 12.93
C THR A 240 19.21 26.68 14.26
N LEU A 241 18.37 26.15 15.15
CA LEU A 241 18.84 25.54 16.40
C LEU A 241 19.45 24.16 16.18
N GLN A 242 18.96 23.43 15.18
CA GLN A 242 19.42 22.08 14.86
C GLN A 242 20.79 22.06 14.18
N THR A 243 21.02 22.96 13.22
CA THR A 243 22.38 23.18 12.67
C THR A 243 23.38 23.57 13.75
N ARG A 244 22.91 24.17 14.86
CA ARG A 244 23.72 24.49 16.05
C ARG A 244 23.93 23.34 17.05
N LEU A 245 23.22 22.23 16.94
CA LEU A 245 23.40 21.07 17.83
C LEU A 245 24.26 20.00 17.17
N ASP A 246 24.08 19.79 15.85
CA ASP A 246 24.80 18.76 15.13
C ASP A 246 26.33 19.05 15.02
N TRP A 247 26.76 20.32 15.04
CA TRP A 247 28.21 20.65 15.05
C TRP A 247 28.92 20.33 16.37
N ARG A 248 28.20 20.25 17.50
CA ARG A 248 28.80 19.91 18.80
C ARG A 248 28.99 18.41 19.02
N SER A 249 28.36 17.58 18.19
CA SER A 249 28.45 16.13 18.24
C SER A 249 29.50 15.53 17.30
N SER A 250 30.32 16.37 16.65
CA SER A 250 31.55 15.86 16.02
C SER A 250 32.40 15.20 17.11
N PRO A 251 32.77 13.92 16.97
CA PRO A 251 33.63 13.27 17.93
C PRO A 251 34.92 14.07 18.02
N VAL A 252 35.24 14.55 19.22
CA VAL A 252 36.58 15.00 19.56
C VAL A 252 37.49 13.86 19.15
N SER A 253 38.24 14.05 18.06
CA SER A 253 39.33 13.16 17.70
C SER A 253 40.32 13.23 18.84
N THR A 254 40.24 12.29 19.78
CA THR A 254 41.30 12.01 20.74
C THR A 254 42.47 11.41 19.98
N SER A 255 43.20 12.29 19.31
CA SER A 255 44.58 12.07 18.88
C SER A 255 45.46 12.23 20.12
N ASP A 256 45.52 11.18 20.94
CA ASP A 256 46.58 10.99 21.93
C ASP A 256 47.05 9.53 21.85
N GLN A 257 47.88 9.26 20.85
CA GLN A 257 48.91 8.23 20.95
C GLN A 257 50.26 8.91 20.87
N ALA A 258 50.76 9.29 22.05
CA ALA A 258 52.17 9.49 22.26
C ALA A 258 52.86 8.12 22.15
N SER A 259 53.74 7.97 21.17
CA SER A 259 54.83 7.00 21.22
C SER A 259 56.10 7.70 20.70
N PRO A 260 57.26 7.53 21.36
CA PRO A 260 58.44 8.33 21.12
C PRO A 260 59.32 7.74 20.01
N GLY A 261 59.96 8.63 19.25
CA GLY A 261 61.14 8.29 18.46
C GLY A 261 60.91 8.20 16.95
N SER A 262 61.22 9.27 16.24
CA SER A 262 62.46 9.29 15.45
C SER A 262 62.56 10.60 14.67
N THR A 263 63.72 11.21 14.87
CA THR A 263 64.30 12.31 14.11
C THR A 263 64.25 12.01 12.62
N THR A 264 63.67 12.91 11.82
CA THR A 264 64.32 13.38 10.59
C THR A 264 63.65 14.65 10.05
N CYS A 265 64.51 15.63 9.85
CA CYS A 265 64.26 16.98 9.36
C CYS A 265 63.98 16.96 7.85
N GLY A 266 63.00 17.73 7.37
CA GLY A 266 62.75 17.83 5.94
C GLY A 266 61.63 18.77 5.52
N LYS A 267 61.99 20.06 5.38
CA LYS A 267 61.44 21.07 4.45
C LYS A 267 59.92 21.29 4.37
N THR A 268 59.55 22.44 4.93
CA THR A 268 58.41 23.30 4.67
C THR A 268 58.23 23.65 3.18
N GLU A 269 57.03 23.42 2.64
CA GLU A 269 56.48 24.12 1.48
C GLU A 269 55.20 24.89 1.90
N PRO A 270 54.95 26.08 1.32
CA PRO A 270 53.89 26.97 1.78
C PRO A 270 52.51 26.54 1.29
N VAL A 271 51.54 26.69 2.19
CA VAL A 271 50.10 26.54 2.00
C VAL A 271 49.62 27.46 0.87
N ARG A 272 49.10 26.86 -0.21
CA ARG A 272 48.36 27.54 -1.26
C ARG A 272 46.93 27.79 -0.78
N GLU A 273 46.63 29.06 -0.63
CA GLU A 273 45.30 29.65 -0.48
C GLU A 273 44.43 29.24 -1.69
N TYR A 274 43.37 28.47 -1.44
CA TYR A 274 42.39 28.12 -2.47
C TYR A 274 41.35 29.23 -2.54
N ASP A 275 41.50 30.08 -3.56
CA ASP A 275 40.46 31.00 -4.00
C ASP A 275 39.14 30.26 -4.28
N SER A 276 38.09 30.74 -3.65
CA SER A 276 36.71 30.35 -3.84
C SER A 276 36.23 30.74 -5.24
N VAL A 277 36.41 29.85 -6.22
CA VAL A 277 35.82 29.99 -7.55
C VAL A 277 34.32 29.70 -7.47
N SER A 278 33.53 30.78 -7.44
CA SER A 278 32.10 30.80 -7.69
C SER A 278 31.77 30.12 -9.02
N ARG A 279 31.25 28.89 -8.96
CA ARG A 279 30.72 28.20 -10.14
C ARG A 279 29.40 28.86 -10.57
N PRO A 280 29.25 29.27 -11.84
CA PRO A 280 27.98 29.80 -12.33
C PRO A 280 26.93 28.69 -12.34
N VAL A 281 25.75 29.00 -11.79
CA VAL A 281 24.55 28.17 -11.85
C VAL A 281 24.16 28.00 -13.31
N ARG A 282 24.53 26.85 -13.89
CA ARG A 282 24.08 26.41 -15.21
C ARG A 282 22.57 26.22 -15.16
N GLN A 283 21.85 27.06 -15.91
CA GLN A 283 20.43 26.89 -16.16
C GLN A 283 20.18 25.49 -16.75
N ILE A 284 19.42 24.69 -16.00
CA ILE A 284 18.98 23.35 -16.40
C ILE A 284 17.90 23.55 -17.47
N GLY A 285 18.32 23.49 -18.73
CA GLY A 285 17.39 23.28 -19.84
C GLY A 285 16.63 21.97 -19.60
N SER A 286 15.32 22.00 -19.90
CA SER A 286 14.39 20.87 -19.84
C SER A 286 15.01 19.59 -20.42
N ARG A 287 15.65 18.78 -19.56
CA ARG A 287 16.09 17.44 -19.90
C ARG A 287 14.84 16.58 -19.91
N VAL A 288 14.51 16.03 -21.08
CA VAL A 288 13.64 14.87 -21.19
C VAL A 288 14.16 13.86 -20.17
N ALA A 289 13.37 13.61 -19.12
CA ALA A 289 13.77 12.71 -18.05
C ALA A 289 14.11 11.37 -18.68
N ALA A 290 15.33 10.86 -18.42
CA ALA A 290 15.73 9.57 -18.93
C ALA A 290 14.70 8.53 -18.46
N VAL A 291 14.10 7.82 -19.41
CA VAL A 291 13.03 6.86 -19.10
C VAL A 291 13.64 5.73 -18.27
N ASP A 292 13.07 5.46 -17.10
CA ASP A 292 13.48 4.34 -16.27
C ASP A 292 12.85 3.05 -16.80
N TYR A 293 13.65 2.23 -17.47
CA TYR A 293 13.20 0.95 -18.03
C TYR A 293 12.61 0.01 -16.97
N THR A 294 13.11 0.04 -15.73
CA THR A 294 12.58 -0.82 -14.67
C THR A 294 11.16 -0.41 -14.28
N GLU A 295 10.90 0.89 -14.17
CA GLU A 295 9.56 1.42 -13.92
C GLU A 295 8.62 1.11 -15.08
N LEU A 296 9.06 1.33 -16.32
CA LEU A 296 8.24 1.07 -17.51
C LEU A 296 7.88 -0.42 -17.63
N GLU A 297 8.82 -1.32 -17.36
CA GLU A 297 8.60 -2.76 -17.39
C GLU A 297 7.60 -3.21 -16.33
N ILE A 298 7.72 -2.73 -15.08
CA ILE A 298 6.74 -3.01 -14.02
C ILE A 298 5.36 -2.44 -14.39
N CYS A 299 5.32 -1.24 -14.98
CA CYS A 299 4.08 -0.62 -15.44
C CYS A 299 3.36 -1.50 -16.48
N VAL A 300 4.09 -2.07 -17.46
CA VAL A 300 3.55 -3.00 -18.46
C VAL A 300 3.03 -4.29 -17.83
N LEU A 301 3.72 -4.85 -16.84
CA LEU A 301 3.25 -6.04 -16.11
C LEU A 301 1.89 -5.79 -15.44
N TYR A 302 1.73 -4.65 -14.78
CA TYR A 302 0.46 -4.29 -14.15
C TYR A 302 -0.62 -3.91 -15.16
N LEU A 303 -0.26 -3.32 -16.31
CA LEU A 303 -1.19 -3.07 -17.43
C LEU A 303 -1.78 -4.38 -17.96
N LEU A 304 -0.93 -5.38 -18.23
CA LEU A 304 -1.34 -6.71 -18.67
C LEU A 304 -2.19 -7.41 -17.60
N ALA A 305 -1.71 -7.47 -16.35
CA ALA A 305 -2.43 -8.19 -15.31
C ALA A 305 -3.81 -7.57 -15.00
N ARG A 306 -3.95 -6.23 -15.10
CA ARG A 306 -5.20 -5.50 -14.83
C ARG A 306 -6.06 -5.25 -16.05
N ALA A 307 -5.74 -5.80 -17.22
CA ALA A 307 -6.52 -5.57 -18.45
C ALA A 307 -8.02 -5.87 -18.26
N ASP A 308 -8.34 -6.92 -17.50
CA ASP A 308 -9.71 -7.35 -17.21
C ASP A 308 -10.36 -6.59 -16.03
N GLY A 309 -9.73 -5.51 -15.55
CA GLY A 309 -10.24 -4.64 -14.48
C GLY A 309 -10.00 -5.14 -13.05
N ARG A 310 -9.49 -6.36 -12.88
CA ARG A 310 -9.12 -6.95 -11.58
C ARG A 310 -7.74 -7.56 -11.66
N LEU A 311 -6.99 -7.48 -10.56
CA LEU A 311 -5.70 -8.15 -10.39
C LEU A 311 -5.90 -9.41 -9.55
N SER A 312 -5.61 -10.59 -10.09
CA SER A 312 -5.73 -11.84 -9.34
C SER A 312 -4.57 -12.06 -8.38
N GLN A 313 -4.78 -12.86 -7.31
CA GLN A 313 -3.70 -13.18 -6.38
C GLN A 313 -2.56 -13.98 -7.04
N ARG A 314 -2.89 -14.81 -8.04
CA ARG A 314 -1.90 -15.57 -8.83
C ARG A 314 -1.03 -14.63 -9.67
N GLU A 315 -1.63 -13.65 -10.35
CA GLU A 315 -0.88 -12.63 -11.09
C GLU A 315 0.00 -11.78 -10.15
N ARG A 316 -0.54 -11.37 -8.99
CA ARG A 316 0.25 -10.62 -8.01
C ARG A 316 1.47 -11.40 -7.54
N ALA A 317 1.31 -12.68 -7.23
CA ALA A 317 2.42 -13.56 -6.85
C ALA A 317 3.43 -13.70 -8.00
N TRP A 318 2.94 -13.94 -9.22
CA TRP A 318 3.80 -14.07 -10.40
C TRP A 318 4.61 -12.78 -10.67
N ILE A 319 3.99 -11.59 -10.58
CA ILE A 319 4.69 -10.31 -10.77
C ILE A 319 5.75 -10.11 -9.68
N ALA A 320 5.44 -10.45 -8.42
CA ALA A 320 6.40 -10.36 -7.33
C ALA A 320 7.62 -11.27 -7.54
N ASP A 321 7.39 -12.51 -7.95
CA ASP A 321 8.44 -13.49 -8.26
C ASP A 321 9.28 -13.04 -9.46
N TYR A 322 8.63 -12.56 -10.53
CA TYR A 322 9.30 -11.97 -11.70
C TYR A 322 10.22 -10.82 -11.29
N CYS A 323 9.69 -9.86 -10.53
CA CYS A 323 10.45 -8.71 -10.07
C CYS A 323 11.66 -9.14 -9.23
N GLN A 324 11.48 -10.09 -8.32
CA GLN A 324 12.55 -10.59 -7.46
C GLN A 324 13.65 -11.33 -8.24
N GLN A 325 13.29 -12.05 -9.31
CA GLN A 325 14.25 -12.82 -10.11
C GLN A 325 15.01 -11.95 -11.13
N TYR A 326 14.35 -11.00 -11.78
CA TYR A 326 14.91 -10.31 -12.95
C TYR A 326 15.28 -8.84 -12.72
N LEU A 327 14.62 -8.16 -11.77
CA LEU A 327 14.81 -6.71 -11.56
C LEU A 327 15.64 -6.40 -10.31
N VAL A 328 15.64 -7.29 -9.33
CA VAL A 328 16.38 -7.10 -8.07
C VAL A 328 17.80 -7.63 -8.20
N ARG A 329 18.79 -6.73 -8.08
CA ARG A 329 20.22 -7.09 -8.04
C ARG A 329 20.84 -6.84 -6.68
N ASP A 330 20.34 -5.84 -5.98
CA ASP A 330 20.80 -5.38 -4.68
C ASP A 330 19.63 -4.94 -3.79
N GLN A 331 19.90 -4.65 -2.52
CA GLN A 331 18.87 -4.26 -1.56
C GLN A 331 18.18 -2.93 -1.95
N VAL A 332 18.90 -2.02 -2.61
CA VAL A 332 18.38 -0.71 -3.03
C VAL A 332 17.37 -0.88 -4.17
N THR A 333 17.71 -1.66 -5.20
CA THR A 333 16.79 -2.02 -6.28
C THR A 333 15.62 -2.83 -5.75
N GLN A 334 15.81 -3.72 -4.76
CA GLN A 334 14.71 -4.43 -4.12
C GLN A 334 13.69 -3.48 -3.50
N ASN A 335 14.15 -2.52 -2.70
CA ASN A 335 13.29 -1.55 -2.06
C ASN A 335 12.56 -0.67 -3.09
N ARG A 336 13.27 -0.26 -4.16
CA ARG A 336 12.70 0.52 -5.26
C ARG A 336 11.63 -0.26 -6.03
N VAL A 337 11.94 -1.48 -6.47
CA VAL A 337 11.01 -2.36 -7.19
C VAL A 337 9.78 -2.64 -6.35
N ARG A 338 9.95 -2.91 -5.04
CA ARG A 338 8.82 -3.10 -4.12
C ARG A 338 7.93 -1.85 -4.02
N ALA A 339 8.53 -0.66 -3.95
CA ALA A 339 7.79 0.61 -3.96
C ALA A 339 7.03 0.82 -5.28
N LEU A 340 7.65 0.51 -6.42
CA LEU A 340 7.03 0.60 -7.74
C LEU A 340 5.85 -0.37 -7.88
N CYS A 341 5.99 -1.62 -7.43
CA CYS A 341 4.89 -2.59 -7.44
C CYS A 341 3.70 -2.10 -6.59
N ILE A 342 3.95 -1.59 -5.37
CA ILE A 342 2.90 -1.02 -4.52
C ILE A 342 2.21 0.18 -5.19
N HIS A 343 2.98 1.01 -5.88
CA HIS A 343 2.46 2.16 -6.61
C HIS A 343 1.56 1.74 -7.78
N TRP A 344 2.09 0.92 -8.71
CA TRP A 344 1.39 0.53 -9.94
C TRP A 344 0.22 -0.42 -9.72
N GLU A 345 0.22 -1.16 -8.61
CA GLU A 345 -0.95 -1.92 -8.17
C GLU A 345 -2.17 -1.03 -7.96
N LYS A 346 -1.98 0.22 -7.50
CA LYS A 346 -3.05 1.16 -7.16
C LYS A 346 -3.25 2.28 -8.16
N ALA A 347 -2.23 2.60 -8.97
CA ALA A 347 -2.26 3.71 -9.91
C ALA A 347 -3.32 3.51 -11.01
N VAL A 348 -3.79 4.61 -11.60
CA VAL A 348 -4.59 4.56 -12.83
C VAL A 348 -3.62 4.41 -13.99
N LEU A 349 -3.81 3.38 -14.80
CA LEU A 349 -2.95 3.05 -15.94
C LEU A 349 -3.58 3.64 -17.21
N ASP A 350 -2.85 4.54 -17.86
CA ASP A 350 -3.21 5.07 -19.17
C ASP A 350 -2.47 4.26 -20.25
N GLU A 351 -3.21 3.39 -20.93
CA GLU A 351 -2.69 2.46 -21.94
C GLU A 351 -1.93 3.20 -23.05
N GLU A 352 -2.47 4.32 -23.53
CA GLU A 352 -1.88 5.07 -24.64
C GLU A 352 -0.58 5.78 -24.22
N ALA A 353 -0.53 6.32 -22.99
CA ALA A 353 0.68 6.94 -22.46
C ALA A 353 1.82 5.92 -22.30
N ILE A 354 1.51 4.70 -21.83
CA ILE A 354 2.49 3.62 -21.68
C ILE A 354 3.01 3.18 -23.05
N PHE A 355 2.14 3.02 -24.04
CA PHE A 355 2.57 2.68 -25.41
C PHE A 355 3.43 3.77 -26.04
N GLN A 356 3.12 5.05 -25.81
CA GLN A 356 3.96 6.16 -26.26
C GLN A 356 5.35 6.13 -25.60
N GLN A 357 5.42 5.85 -24.30
CA GLN A 357 6.70 5.69 -23.60
C GLN A 357 7.51 4.50 -24.11
N LEU A 358 6.87 3.36 -24.41
CA LEU A 358 7.51 2.21 -25.02
C LEU A 358 8.06 2.53 -26.41
N LYS A 359 7.31 3.26 -27.25
CA LYS A 359 7.80 3.72 -28.57
C LYS A 359 9.03 4.60 -28.46
N GLN A 360 9.12 5.42 -27.41
CA GLN A 360 10.29 6.25 -27.13
C GLN A 360 11.50 5.43 -26.63
N CYS A 361 11.26 4.24 -26.08
CA CYS A 361 12.28 3.34 -25.57
C CYS A 361 12.64 2.24 -26.59
N SER A 362 13.43 2.60 -27.60
CA SER A 362 13.82 1.72 -28.71
C SER A 362 14.92 0.69 -28.34
N ASP A 363 14.77 -0.05 -27.25
CA ASP A 363 15.67 -1.16 -26.87
C ASP A 363 15.03 -2.52 -27.18
N GLU A 364 15.07 -2.89 -28.46
CA GLU A 364 14.50 -4.14 -28.98
C GLU A 364 15.12 -5.40 -28.31
N SER A 365 16.40 -5.33 -27.95
CA SER A 365 17.12 -6.43 -27.30
C SER A 365 16.56 -6.75 -25.91
N ARG A 366 16.21 -5.72 -25.15
CA ARG A 366 15.61 -5.88 -23.83
C ARG A 366 14.19 -6.42 -23.93
N TRP A 367 13.38 -5.83 -24.81
CA TRP A 367 11.97 -6.20 -24.91
C TRP A 367 11.78 -7.61 -25.44
N SER A 368 12.60 -8.07 -26.39
CA SER A 368 12.59 -9.46 -26.85
C SER A 368 12.90 -10.46 -25.74
N THR A 369 13.81 -10.12 -24.83
CA THR A 369 14.14 -10.97 -23.66
C THR A 369 12.97 -11.10 -22.69
N VAL A 370 12.24 -10.01 -22.46
CA VAL A 370 11.12 -9.97 -21.49
C VAL A 370 9.80 -10.47 -22.11
N TRP A 371 9.69 -10.49 -23.44
CA TRP A 371 8.46 -10.83 -24.18
C TRP A 371 7.84 -12.19 -23.84
N SER A 372 8.68 -13.23 -23.66
CA SER A 372 8.20 -14.57 -23.26
C SER A 372 7.50 -14.55 -21.91
N ARG A 373 7.98 -13.72 -20.98
CA ARG A 373 7.44 -13.60 -19.62
C ARG A 373 6.12 -12.84 -19.61
N TRP A 374 5.99 -11.80 -20.44
CA TRP A 374 4.70 -11.11 -20.61
C TRP A 374 3.63 -12.05 -21.18
N ARG A 375 4.00 -12.98 -22.06
CA ARG A 375 3.09 -14.03 -22.56
C ARG A 375 2.67 -14.99 -21.45
N GLU A 376 3.62 -15.50 -20.66
CA GLU A 376 3.32 -16.35 -19.50
C GLU A 376 2.31 -15.68 -18.55
N LEU A 377 2.48 -14.38 -18.27
CA LEU A 377 1.55 -13.62 -17.42
C LEU A 377 0.14 -13.51 -18.04
N ALA A 378 0.04 -13.29 -19.36
CA ALA A 378 -1.25 -13.24 -20.05
C ALA A 378 -1.97 -14.60 -20.06
N GLU A 379 -1.22 -15.70 -20.13
CA GLU A 379 -1.75 -17.07 -20.12
C GLU A 379 -2.33 -17.49 -18.76
N LEU A 380 -1.85 -16.91 -17.65
CA LEU A 380 -2.39 -17.17 -16.30
C LEU A 380 -3.89 -16.85 -16.19
N GLY A 381 -4.43 -15.99 -17.06
CA GLY A 381 -5.85 -15.64 -17.13
C GLY A 381 -6.75 -16.68 -17.80
N GLY A 382 -6.19 -17.73 -18.42
CA GLY A 382 -6.90 -18.90 -18.96
C GLY A 382 -7.73 -18.67 -20.23
N ASN A 383 -8.08 -17.43 -20.59
CA ASN A 383 -8.86 -17.12 -21.79
C ASN A 383 -8.02 -16.39 -22.85
N LYS A 384 -7.84 -17.05 -24.01
CA LYS A 384 -7.15 -16.49 -25.20
C LYS A 384 -7.87 -15.31 -25.84
N GLN A 385 -9.17 -15.13 -25.57
CA GLN A 385 -9.96 -13.99 -26.05
C GLN A 385 -10.03 -12.84 -25.03
N SER A 386 -9.28 -12.89 -23.94
CA SER A 386 -9.29 -11.83 -22.91
C SER A 386 -8.70 -10.52 -23.42
N ARG A 387 -9.05 -9.41 -22.74
CA ARG A 387 -8.50 -8.08 -23.04
C ARG A 387 -6.97 -8.05 -22.90
N LYS A 388 -6.39 -8.95 -22.10
CA LYS A 388 -4.94 -9.17 -21.98
C LYS A 388 -4.29 -9.51 -23.32
N TRP A 389 -4.89 -10.40 -24.09
CA TRP A 389 -4.37 -10.77 -25.41
C TRP A 389 -4.47 -9.64 -26.43
N GLN A 390 -5.50 -8.79 -26.31
CA GLN A 390 -5.60 -7.58 -27.13
C GLN A 390 -4.48 -6.57 -26.80
N ILE A 391 -4.21 -6.33 -25.51
CA ILE A 391 -3.08 -5.49 -25.06
C ILE A 391 -1.75 -6.10 -25.50
N LEU A 392 -1.57 -7.41 -25.37
CA LEU A 392 -0.37 -8.11 -25.82
C LEU A 392 -0.19 -8.00 -27.35
N SER A 393 -1.26 -8.13 -28.12
CA SER A 393 -1.24 -7.90 -29.57
C SER A 393 -0.79 -6.47 -29.91
N ARG A 394 -1.32 -5.46 -29.21
CA ARG A 394 -0.88 -4.06 -29.39
C ARG A 394 0.58 -3.85 -28.99
N LEU A 395 1.03 -4.41 -27.87
CA LEU A 395 2.43 -4.34 -27.43
C LEU A 395 3.38 -4.93 -28.47
N SER A 396 3.01 -6.05 -29.10
CA SER A 396 3.82 -6.66 -30.15
C SER A 396 3.99 -5.75 -31.36
N GLN A 397 2.93 -5.04 -31.76
CA GLN A 397 2.94 -4.13 -32.89
C GLN A 397 3.79 -2.90 -32.59
N VAL A 398 3.70 -2.39 -31.36
CA VAL A 398 4.48 -1.25 -30.87
C VAL A 398 5.98 -1.58 -30.79
N LEU A 399 6.32 -2.81 -30.41
CA LEU A 399 7.69 -3.24 -30.17
C LEU A 399 8.29 -4.05 -31.34
N HIS A 400 7.54 -4.26 -32.42
CA HIS A 400 7.91 -5.09 -33.56
C HIS A 400 8.31 -6.55 -33.19
N LEU A 401 7.67 -7.09 -32.16
CA LEU A 401 7.95 -8.44 -31.65
C LEU A 401 7.01 -9.49 -32.30
N PRO A 402 7.48 -10.72 -32.55
CA PRO A 402 6.66 -11.75 -33.18
C PRO A 402 5.50 -12.19 -32.27
N LEU A 403 4.27 -12.18 -32.83
CA LEU A 403 3.12 -12.87 -32.23
C LEU A 403 3.26 -14.37 -32.51
N PRO A 404 2.96 -15.25 -31.53
CA PRO A 404 2.89 -16.68 -31.81
C PRO A 404 1.82 -16.96 -32.88
N GLU A 405 2.27 -17.56 -33.98
CA GLU A 405 1.43 -18.04 -35.07
C GLU A 405 0.38 -19.01 -34.52
N GLY A 406 -0.91 -18.72 -34.71
CA GLY A 406 -2.03 -19.49 -34.16
C GLY A 406 -2.98 -18.70 -33.25
N SER A 407 -2.85 -17.37 -33.19
CA SER A 407 -3.70 -16.47 -32.42
C SER A 407 -4.54 -15.54 -33.30
N ASP A 408 -5.07 -16.02 -34.43
CA ASP A 408 -6.11 -15.32 -35.17
C ASP A 408 -7.47 -15.56 -34.48
N PRO A 409 -8.04 -14.58 -33.77
CA PRO A 409 -9.25 -14.77 -32.96
C PRO A 409 -10.55 -14.87 -33.80
N GLY A 410 -10.45 -15.12 -35.10
CA GLY A 410 -11.56 -14.88 -36.03
C GLY A 410 -11.88 -15.97 -37.06
N LYS A 411 -11.19 -17.11 -37.09
CA LYS A 411 -11.36 -18.06 -38.21
C LYS A 411 -11.97 -19.43 -37.91
N ASP A 412 -11.99 -19.88 -36.66
CA ASP A 412 -12.51 -21.22 -36.33
C ASP A 412 -13.67 -21.11 -35.34
N SER A 413 -14.92 -21.13 -35.82
CA SER A 413 -16.13 -21.64 -35.10
C SER A 413 -17.44 -21.36 -35.87
N ILE A 414 -17.68 -22.05 -36.99
CA ILE A 414 -19.04 -22.50 -37.35
C ILE A 414 -18.90 -23.99 -37.67
N GLY A 415 -19.21 -24.82 -36.68
CA GLY A 415 -19.11 -26.27 -36.79
C GLY A 415 -19.92 -26.93 -35.69
N HIS A 416 -21.15 -27.31 -36.06
CA HIS A 416 -21.98 -28.31 -35.40
C HIS A 416 -21.16 -29.49 -34.85
N ASP A 417 -21.42 -29.94 -33.63
CA ASP A 417 -22.18 -31.18 -33.45
C ASP A 417 -22.56 -31.47 -32.00
N GLN A 418 -23.80 -31.97 -31.88
CA GLN A 418 -24.41 -32.55 -30.69
C GLN A 418 -24.03 -34.03 -30.56
N ALA A 419 -24.27 -34.53 -29.34
CA ALA A 419 -24.47 -35.94 -28.94
C ALA A 419 -23.24 -36.75 -28.55
N GLY A 420 -23.28 -37.30 -27.33
CA GLY A 420 -22.30 -38.28 -26.87
C GLY A 420 -22.29 -38.55 -25.36
N ASN A 421 -23.40 -39.10 -24.87
CA ASN A 421 -23.52 -40.11 -23.79
C ASN A 421 -22.29 -40.51 -22.96
N GLY A 422 -22.44 -40.56 -21.62
CA GLY A 422 -21.41 -41.16 -20.76
C GLY A 422 -21.69 -41.07 -19.25
N SER A 423 -22.83 -41.59 -18.81
CA SER A 423 -23.10 -41.84 -17.38
C SER A 423 -22.31 -43.07 -16.93
N HIS A 424 -21.28 -42.86 -16.09
CA HIS A 424 -20.71 -43.91 -15.25
C HIS A 424 -20.31 -43.34 -13.88
N SER A 425 -21.11 -43.66 -12.86
CA SER A 425 -20.63 -43.76 -11.47
C SER A 425 -19.61 -44.89 -11.36
N PRO A 426 -18.66 -44.74 -10.43
CA PRO A 426 -18.46 -45.83 -9.49
C PRO A 426 -18.53 -45.33 -8.05
N ALA A 427 -19.30 -46.07 -7.26
CA ALA A 427 -19.23 -46.07 -5.82
C ALA A 427 -17.83 -46.52 -5.38
N GLY A 428 -17.15 -45.66 -4.62
CA GLY A 428 -15.89 -45.98 -3.95
C GLY A 428 -15.83 -45.18 -2.65
N GLY A 429 -16.05 -45.88 -1.53
CA GLY A 429 -15.95 -45.29 -0.20
C GLY A 429 -14.53 -44.81 0.06
N MET A 430 -14.31 -43.50 -0.11
CA MET A 430 -13.13 -42.79 0.36
C MET A 430 -13.44 -42.09 1.69
N PRO A 431 -12.42 -41.92 2.55
CA PRO A 431 -12.60 -41.57 3.95
C PRO A 431 -13.26 -40.18 4.08
N ALA A 432 -14.35 -40.12 4.86
CA ALA A 432 -15.16 -38.92 5.10
C ALA A 432 -14.36 -37.68 5.56
N VAL A 433 -13.10 -37.86 5.97
CA VAL A 433 -12.20 -36.81 6.43
C VAL A 433 -11.70 -35.91 5.28
N ALA A 434 -11.39 -36.47 4.09
CA ALA A 434 -10.83 -35.69 2.99
C ALA A 434 -11.87 -34.75 2.33
N ALA A 435 -13.14 -35.16 2.31
CA ALA A 435 -14.22 -34.32 1.80
C ALA A 435 -14.48 -33.10 2.71
N SER A 436 -14.26 -33.24 4.02
CA SER A 436 -14.43 -32.15 4.99
C SER A 436 -13.37 -31.06 4.81
N GLU A 437 -12.09 -31.43 4.64
CA GLU A 437 -11.01 -30.45 4.47
C GLU A 437 -11.16 -29.61 3.19
N MET A 438 -11.59 -30.23 2.09
CA MET A 438 -11.84 -29.53 0.83
C MET A 438 -13.00 -28.53 0.96
N ALA A 439 -14.09 -28.93 1.64
CA ALA A 439 -15.22 -28.05 1.90
C ALA A 439 -14.83 -26.85 2.80
N LEU A 440 -13.97 -27.07 3.80
CA LEU A 440 -13.46 -25.99 4.66
C LEU A 440 -12.54 -25.02 3.90
N ALA A 441 -11.70 -25.53 2.99
CA ALA A 441 -10.86 -24.69 2.14
C ALA A 441 -11.69 -23.81 1.20
N GLU A 442 -12.76 -24.36 0.62
CA GLU A 442 -13.73 -23.62 -0.19
C GLU A 442 -14.47 -22.56 0.63
N ALA A 443 -14.89 -22.89 1.85
CA ALA A 443 -15.54 -21.94 2.75
C ALA A 443 -14.61 -20.77 3.12
N ARG A 444 -13.32 -21.02 3.40
CA ARG A 444 -12.32 -19.96 3.63
C ARG A 444 -12.14 -19.09 2.39
N ARG A 445 -12.07 -19.69 1.20
CA ARG A 445 -11.96 -18.95 -0.07
C ARG A 445 -13.20 -18.08 -0.34
N ALA A 446 -14.40 -18.57 -0.05
CA ALA A 446 -15.65 -17.82 -0.23
C ALA A 446 -15.72 -16.56 0.66
N LEU A 447 -15.16 -16.61 1.86
CA LEU A 447 -15.05 -15.45 2.77
C LEU A 447 -13.80 -14.58 2.50
N GLY A 448 -12.89 -15.01 1.64
CA GLY A 448 -11.61 -14.33 1.42
C GLY A 448 -10.70 -14.35 2.66
N LEU A 449 -10.79 -15.40 3.47
CA LEU A 449 -9.90 -15.65 4.62
C LEU A 449 -8.61 -16.35 4.16
N SER A 450 -7.54 -16.19 4.93
CA SER A 450 -6.26 -16.88 4.68
C SER A 450 -6.44 -18.40 4.69
N SER A 451 -5.73 -19.11 3.80
CA SER A 451 -5.68 -20.57 3.81
C SER A 451 -4.79 -21.14 4.93
N VAL A 452 -3.94 -20.30 5.52
CA VAL A 452 -2.99 -20.67 6.57
C VAL A 452 -3.56 -20.31 7.93
N GLY A 453 -3.75 -21.32 8.78
CA GLY A 453 -4.29 -21.19 10.14
C GLY A 453 -5.80 -21.41 10.23
N VAL A 454 -6.27 -21.62 11.46
CA VAL A 454 -7.70 -21.67 11.79
C VAL A 454 -8.14 -20.24 12.13
N PRO A 455 -9.01 -19.59 11.34
CA PRO A 455 -9.44 -18.22 11.62
C PRO A 455 -10.25 -18.17 12.91
N ALA A 456 -10.10 -17.09 13.69
CA ALA A 456 -10.90 -16.90 14.90
C ALA A 456 -12.37 -16.62 14.55
N ALA A 457 -13.30 -17.01 15.43
CA ALA A 457 -14.75 -16.78 15.22
C ALA A 457 -15.09 -15.30 14.98
N GLU A 458 -14.40 -14.38 15.67
CA GLU A 458 -14.56 -12.94 15.45
C GLU A 458 -14.09 -12.48 14.06
N GLU A 459 -13.05 -13.10 13.52
CA GLU A 459 -12.53 -12.77 12.19
C GLU A 459 -13.52 -13.20 11.10
N ILE A 460 -14.06 -14.41 11.24
CA ILE A 460 -15.14 -14.93 10.38
C ILE A 460 -16.34 -13.96 10.42
N ARG A 461 -16.73 -13.52 11.62
CA ARG A 461 -17.85 -12.58 11.83
C ARG A 461 -17.61 -11.22 11.16
N LYS A 462 -16.45 -10.60 11.40
CA LYS A 462 -16.09 -9.29 10.79
C LYS A 462 -16.10 -9.37 9.27
N GLN A 463 -15.57 -10.45 8.72
CA GLN A 463 -15.49 -10.63 7.28
C GLN A 463 -16.86 -10.93 6.65
N TYR A 464 -17.70 -11.73 7.32
CA TYR A 464 -19.10 -11.96 6.95
C TYR A 464 -19.89 -10.63 6.86
N GLN A 465 -19.79 -9.77 7.88
CA GLN A 465 -20.45 -8.46 7.90
C GLN A 465 -20.01 -7.58 6.73
N LYS A 466 -18.70 -7.45 6.54
CA LYS A 466 -18.13 -6.64 5.45
C LYS A 466 -18.62 -7.08 4.07
N LEU A 467 -18.68 -8.38 3.82
CA LEU A 467 -19.17 -8.91 2.54
C LEU A 467 -20.70 -8.77 2.41
N CYS A 468 -21.46 -8.90 3.50
CA CYS A 468 -22.90 -8.65 3.47
C CYS A 468 -23.25 -7.20 3.14
N GLU A 469 -22.48 -6.22 3.63
CA GLU A 469 -22.66 -4.80 3.30
C GLU A 469 -22.31 -4.48 1.84
N LEU A 470 -21.35 -5.23 1.27
CA LEU A 470 -20.91 -5.10 -0.12
C LEU A 470 -21.96 -5.64 -1.10
N TYR A 471 -22.59 -6.76 -0.77
CA TYR A 471 -23.61 -7.42 -1.59
C TYR A 471 -25.04 -7.08 -1.14
N ASP A 472 -25.27 -5.84 -0.70
CA ASP A 472 -26.58 -5.38 -0.26
C ASP A 472 -27.54 -5.24 -1.47
N PRO A 473 -28.63 -6.03 -1.55
CA PRO A 473 -29.56 -6.02 -2.68
C PRO A 473 -30.17 -4.63 -2.92
N SER A 474 -30.40 -3.84 -1.86
CA SER A 474 -30.94 -2.49 -1.98
C SER A 474 -30.01 -1.54 -2.74
N LYS A 475 -28.68 -1.73 -2.64
CA LYS A 475 -27.69 -0.92 -3.37
C LYS A 475 -27.57 -1.34 -4.83
N GLU A 476 -27.82 -2.62 -5.12
CA GLU A 476 -27.71 -3.20 -6.46
C GLU A 476 -28.97 -3.01 -7.31
N GLN A 477 -30.10 -2.64 -6.68
CA GLN A 477 -31.37 -2.38 -7.37
C GLN A 477 -31.24 -1.32 -8.48
N VAL A 478 -30.34 -0.34 -8.34
CA VAL A 478 -30.05 0.68 -9.36
C VAL A 478 -29.46 0.09 -10.65
N LYS A 479 -28.83 -1.09 -10.58
CA LYS A 479 -28.17 -1.75 -11.72
C LYS A 479 -29.08 -2.73 -12.46
N GLY A 480 -30.23 -3.08 -11.87
CA GLY A 480 -31.22 -4.00 -12.46
C GLY A 480 -31.47 -5.25 -11.62
N GLN A 481 -32.56 -5.96 -11.91
CA GLN A 481 -33.04 -7.12 -11.14
C GLN A 481 -32.05 -8.29 -11.13
N GLU A 482 -31.35 -8.53 -12.25
CA GLU A 482 -30.33 -9.59 -12.35
C GLU A 482 -29.18 -9.40 -11.33
N PHE A 483 -28.81 -8.16 -11.01
CA PHE A 483 -27.78 -7.86 -10.02
C PHE A 483 -28.28 -8.06 -8.59
N VAL A 484 -29.57 -7.81 -8.34
CA VAL A 484 -30.22 -8.09 -7.06
C VAL A 484 -30.20 -9.59 -6.78
N GLU A 485 -30.62 -10.41 -7.76
CA GLU A 485 -30.62 -11.87 -7.66
C GLU A 485 -29.19 -12.42 -7.45
N LEU A 486 -28.21 -11.86 -8.17
CA LEU A 486 -26.80 -12.22 -8.01
C LEU A 486 -26.28 -11.86 -6.61
N ALA A 487 -26.63 -10.68 -6.08
CA ALA A 487 -26.25 -10.24 -4.75
C ALA A 487 -26.84 -11.14 -3.67
N GLU A 488 -28.12 -11.51 -3.77
CA GLU A 488 -28.78 -12.44 -2.86
C GLU A 488 -28.13 -13.83 -2.88
N ARG A 489 -27.88 -14.38 -4.07
CA ARG A 489 -27.18 -15.66 -4.22
C ARG A 489 -25.80 -15.63 -3.57
N LYS A 490 -25.05 -14.53 -3.76
CA LYS A 490 -23.74 -14.35 -3.11
C LYS A 490 -23.83 -14.24 -1.60
N ARG A 491 -24.81 -13.51 -1.06
CA ARG A 491 -25.05 -13.45 0.41
C ARG A 491 -25.36 -14.83 0.98
N GLN A 492 -26.15 -15.65 0.29
CA GLN A 492 -26.44 -17.02 0.72
C GLN A 492 -25.18 -17.91 0.72
N GLU A 493 -24.36 -17.84 -0.33
CA GLU A 493 -23.08 -18.56 -0.41
C GLU A 493 -22.15 -18.17 0.76
N ILE A 494 -22.01 -16.87 1.02
CA ILE A 494 -21.19 -16.32 2.11
C ILE A 494 -21.72 -16.78 3.48
N ARG A 495 -23.06 -16.77 3.68
CA ARG A 495 -23.69 -17.25 4.94
C ARG A 495 -23.41 -18.74 5.16
N ARG A 496 -23.55 -19.58 4.14
CA ARG A 496 -23.25 -21.02 4.24
C ARG A 496 -21.78 -21.27 4.58
N ALA A 497 -20.86 -20.55 3.94
CA ALA A 497 -19.43 -20.65 4.21
C ALA A 497 -19.08 -20.25 5.66
N ALA A 498 -19.64 -19.13 6.15
CA ALA A 498 -19.43 -18.70 7.54
C ALA A 498 -19.97 -19.70 8.56
N LEU A 499 -21.16 -20.26 8.34
CA LEU A 499 -21.73 -21.29 9.21
C LEU A 499 -20.90 -22.57 9.22
N ALA A 500 -20.36 -23.01 8.08
CA ALA A 500 -19.50 -24.17 8.01
C ALA A 500 -18.23 -23.98 8.87
N LEU A 501 -17.57 -22.82 8.77
CA LEU A 501 -16.39 -22.52 9.57
C LEU A 501 -16.69 -22.37 11.07
N LEU A 502 -17.83 -21.77 11.43
CA LEU A 502 -18.21 -21.62 12.85
C LEU A 502 -18.59 -22.95 13.51
N ARG A 503 -19.19 -23.88 12.75
CA ARG A 503 -19.47 -25.24 13.21
C ARG A 503 -18.18 -26.01 13.49
N GLU A 504 -17.18 -25.87 12.62
CA GLU A 504 -15.84 -26.47 12.82
C GLU A 504 -15.17 -25.95 14.10
N LEU A 505 -15.37 -24.67 14.41
CA LEU A 505 -14.90 -24.03 15.65
C LEU A 505 -15.74 -24.38 16.88
N GLN A 506 -16.76 -25.23 16.76
CA GLN A 506 -17.69 -25.59 17.84
C GLN A 506 -18.33 -24.36 18.50
N THR A 507 -18.61 -23.31 17.72
CA THR A 507 -19.24 -22.10 18.24
C THR A 507 -20.69 -22.44 18.64
N PRO A 508 -21.14 -22.15 19.89
CA PRO A 508 -22.51 -22.41 20.30
C PRO A 508 -23.47 -21.54 19.49
N ASP A 509 -24.43 -22.18 18.82
CA ASP A 509 -25.45 -21.54 17.99
C ASP A 509 -24.87 -20.57 16.93
N PRO A 510 -24.23 -21.09 15.87
CA PRO A 510 -23.50 -20.28 14.89
C PRO A 510 -24.40 -19.33 14.10
N GLU A 511 -25.69 -19.62 13.98
CA GLU A 511 -26.66 -18.76 13.31
C GLU A 511 -26.92 -17.49 14.13
N ARG A 512 -27.22 -17.67 15.42
CA ARG A 512 -27.41 -16.55 16.34
C ARG A 512 -26.14 -15.70 16.51
N TYR A 513 -24.96 -16.33 16.47
CA TYR A 513 -23.68 -15.61 16.52
C TYR A 513 -23.50 -14.64 15.34
N LEU A 514 -23.85 -15.07 14.11
CA LEU A 514 -23.80 -14.20 12.93
C LEU A 514 -24.88 -13.12 12.95
N ASP A 515 -26.11 -13.47 13.34
CA ASP A 515 -27.26 -12.56 13.28
C ASP A 515 -27.21 -11.47 14.37
N SER A 516 -26.69 -11.78 15.56
CA SER A 516 -26.49 -10.79 16.65
C SER A 516 -25.59 -9.60 16.25
N ALA A 517 -24.78 -9.78 15.21
CA ALA A 517 -23.86 -8.77 14.69
C ALA A 517 -24.52 -7.74 13.79
N LEU A 518 -25.56 -8.15 13.07
CA LEU A 518 -26.28 -7.27 12.15
C LEU A 518 -27.17 -6.31 12.93
N ALA A 519 -27.76 -6.78 14.04
CA ALA A 519 -28.55 -5.94 14.94
C ALA A 519 -27.73 -4.83 15.62
N ALA A 520 -26.45 -5.08 15.93
CA ALA A 520 -25.60 -4.08 16.59
C ALA A 520 -25.14 -2.92 15.66
N CYS A 521 -25.25 -3.08 14.33
CA CYS A 521 -24.81 -2.08 13.36
C CYS A 521 -25.92 -1.14 12.87
N SER A 522 -27.21 -1.47 13.03
CA SER A 522 -28.31 -0.61 12.58
C SER A 522 -28.68 0.47 13.60
N ASP A 523 -28.34 0.30 14.88
CA ASP A 523 -28.91 1.12 15.95
C ASP A 523 -27.98 2.23 16.45
N PHE A 524 -26.88 2.51 15.73
CA PHE A 524 -26.12 3.75 15.89
C PHE A 524 -26.63 4.87 14.96
N THR A 525 -27.92 4.85 14.60
CA THR A 525 -28.65 6.11 14.47
C THR A 525 -28.62 6.76 15.85
N ARG A 526 -27.67 7.68 15.98
CA ARG A 526 -27.51 8.59 17.10
C ARG A 526 -28.78 9.46 17.18
N GLU A 527 -29.87 8.91 17.70
CA GLU A 527 -30.94 9.71 18.30
C GLU A 527 -30.30 10.34 19.54
N ASN A 528 -29.65 11.48 19.31
CA ASN A 528 -29.17 12.34 20.37
C ASN A 528 -30.18 13.49 20.43
N PRO A 529 -31.28 13.34 21.19
CA PRO A 529 -32.40 14.29 21.18
C PRO A 529 -31.95 15.71 21.54
N ASP A 530 -30.88 15.84 22.33
CA ASP A 530 -30.27 17.13 22.67
C ASP A 530 -29.63 17.82 21.45
N LEU A 531 -29.13 17.05 20.48
CA LEU A 531 -28.47 17.55 19.28
C LEU A 531 -29.49 17.92 18.20
N ASP A 532 -30.59 17.18 18.10
CA ASP A 532 -31.72 17.53 17.23
C ASP A 532 -32.47 18.78 17.75
N ALA A 533 -32.60 18.94 19.07
CA ALA A 533 -33.12 20.16 19.69
C ALA A 533 -32.25 21.41 19.40
N ILE A 534 -30.93 21.24 19.27
CA ILE A 534 -30.00 22.33 18.91
C ILE A 534 -29.99 22.59 17.40
N MET A 535 -30.23 21.58 16.57
CA MET A 535 -30.15 21.65 15.11
C MET A 535 -31.49 21.99 14.43
N GLY A 536 -32.60 22.00 15.17
CA GLY A 536 -33.90 22.51 14.70
C GLY A 536 -34.53 21.69 13.57
N VAL A 537 -34.38 20.36 13.64
CA VAL A 537 -35.10 19.41 12.77
C VAL A 537 -36.44 19.04 13.40
#